data_AF-A0A386ZM88-F1
#
_entry.id   AF-A0A386ZM88-F1
#
_cell.length_a   1.000
_cell.length_b   1.000
_cell.length_c   1.000
_cell.angle_alpha   90.00
_cell.angle_beta   90.00
_cell.angle_gamma   90.00
#
_symmetry.space_group_name_H-M   'P 1'
#
loop_
_entity.id
_entity.type
_entity.pdbx_description
1 polymer ?
#
loop_
_entity_poly.entity_id
_entity_poly.type
_entity_poly.pdbx_seq_one_letter_code
_entity_poly.pdbx_strand_id
1 'polypeptide(L)'
;MPGRTGRASLDIEEAVVSDEAGALRVTVDFSDTGHRRLGIGWAVDAPVPRTFESVRIFLVAQASRPARTYLGLVDWQDRASIQLPESLPAGRYAIDIDAYGSASWGDGRLDARGRSGWFTVGE
;
A
#
# COMPACT_ATOMS: atom_id res chain seq x y z
N MET A 1 11.50 -41.78 31.04
CA MET A 1 11.81 -41.60 29.61
C MET A 1 10.87 -40.55 29.04
N PRO A 2 11.35 -39.61 28.22
CA PRO A 2 10.63 -38.42 27.79
C PRO A 2 9.91 -38.65 26.45
N GLY A 3 8.86 -37.87 26.17
CA GLY A 3 8.38 -37.74 24.79
C GLY A 3 6.91 -37.39 24.66
N ARG A 4 6.60 -36.09 24.59
CA ARG A 4 5.84 -35.50 23.47
C ARG A 4 5.65 -34.00 23.72
N THR A 5 6.60 -33.24 23.20
CA THR A 5 6.41 -31.85 22.78
C THR A 5 5.49 -31.85 21.56
N GLY A 6 4.19 -31.64 21.77
CA GLY A 6 3.24 -31.30 20.72
C GLY A 6 3.21 -29.78 20.57
N ARG A 7 3.76 -29.29 19.47
CA ARG A 7 3.71 -27.88 19.05
C ARG A 7 2.26 -27.37 19.10
N ALA A 8 2.00 -26.35 19.91
CA ALA A 8 0.89 -25.45 19.67
C ALA A 8 1.27 -24.60 18.45
N SER A 9 0.83 -25.04 17.27
CA SER A 9 0.75 -24.16 16.10
C SER A 9 -0.26 -23.08 16.47
N LEU A 10 0.21 -21.88 16.78
CA LEU A 10 -0.66 -20.72 16.86
C LEU A 10 -1.06 -20.43 15.41
N ASP A 11 -2.27 -20.81 15.04
CA ASP A 11 -2.94 -20.30 13.85
C ASP A 11 -3.00 -18.78 14.00
N ILE A 12 -2.08 -18.08 13.35
CA ILE A 12 -2.19 -16.65 13.15
C ILE A 12 -3.24 -16.52 12.06
N GLU A 13 -4.51 -16.46 12.48
CA GLU A 13 -5.56 -15.93 11.63
C GLU A 13 -5.20 -14.47 11.36
N GLU A 14 -4.48 -14.26 10.25
CA GLU A 14 -4.25 -12.96 9.67
C GLU A 14 -5.62 -12.36 9.42
N ALA A 15 -6.04 -11.46 10.32
CA ALA A 15 -7.26 -10.71 10.18
C ALA A 15 -7.14 -9.91 8.87
N VAL A 16 -7.71 -10.47 7.81
CA VAL A 16 -7.97 -9.75 6.57
C VAL A 16 -8.98 -8.70 6.96
N VAL A 17 -8.47 -7.48 7.24
CA VAL A 17 -9.30 -6.29 7.30
C VAL A 17 -9.79 -6.06 5.88
N SER A 18 -10.87 -6.77 5.52
CA SER A 18 -11.65 -6.51 4.32
C SER A 18 -12.38 -5.20 4.54
N ASP A 19 -11.66 -4.11 4.28
CA ASP A 19 -12.27 -2.80 4.05
C ASP A 19 -13.05 -2.91 2.73
N GLU A 20 -14.38 -2.74 2.76
CA GLU A 20 -15.30 -2.88 1.60
C GLU A 20 -15.10 -1.79 0.51
N ALA A 21 -13.94 -1.14 0.47
CA ALA A 21 -13.51 -0.30 -0.64
C ALA A 21 -13.07 -1.19 -1.80
N GLY A 22 -13.41 -0.81 -3.05
CA GLY A 22 -13.04 -1.59 -4.23
C GLY A 22 -11.53 -1.89 -4.28
N ALA A 23 -11.15 -3.12 -4.66
CA ALA A 23 -9.75 -3.53 -4.64
C ALA A 23 -8.97 -2.87 -5.80
N LEU A 24 -7.91 -2.13 -5.45
CA LEU A 24 -6.93 -1.61 -6.41
C LEU A 24 -5.72 -2.54 -6.46
N ARG A 25 -5.28 -2.82 -7.69
CA ARG A 25 -3.96 -3.38 -7.94
C ARG A 25 -2.94 -2.25 -7.93
N VAL A 26 -1.99 -2.29 -6.99
CA VAL A 26 -0.93 -1.29 -6.87
C VAL A 26 0.39 -1.89 -7.31
N THR A 27 1.06 -1.22 -8.24
CA THR A 27 2.38 -1.59 -8.76
C THR A 27 3.41 -0.55 -8.35
N VAL A 28 4.61 -1.01 -8.01
CA VAL A 28 5.75 -0.15 -7.69
C VAL A 28 6.92 -0.56 -8.58
N ASP A 29 7.52 0.43 -9.23
CA ASP A 29 8.75 0.31 -9.99
C ASP A 29 9.82 1.25 -9.43
N PHE A 30 11.09 0.88 -9.61
CA PHE A 30 12.22 1.68 -9.17
C PHE A 30 12.93 2.23 -10.39
N SER A 31 13.16 3.54 -10.39
CA SER A 31 13.84 4.23 -11.49
C SER A 31 15.32 4.49 -11.19
N ASP A 32 15.79 4.17 -9.98
CA ASP A 32 17.16 4.34 -9.51
C ASP A 32 17.68 3.11 -8.75
N THR A 33 18.99 2.89 -8.78
CA THR A 33 19.66 1.77 -8.09
C THR A 33 19.59 1.88 -6.56
N GLY A 34 19.34 3.08 -6.03
CA GLY A 34 19.14 3.29 -4.59
C GLY A 34 17.72 2.99 -4.11
N HIS A 35 16.80 2.65 -5.03
CA HIS A 35 15.39 2.44 -4.76
C HIS A 35 14.71 3.62 -4.05
N ARG A 36 15.21 4.85 -4.26
CA ARG A 36 14.69 6.06 -3.60
C ARG A 36 13.69 6.80 -4.47
N ARG A 37 13.64 6.53 -5.77
CA ARG A 37 12.67 7.12 -6.69
C ARG A 37 11.71 6.05 -7.19
N LEU A 38 10.52 6.08 -6.60
CA LEU A 38 9.42 5.16 -6.90
C LEU A 38 8.61 5.68 -8.08
N GLY A 39 8.40 4.84 -9.08
CA GLY A 39 7.21 4.87 -9.91
C GLY A 39 6.11 4.07 -9.21
N ILE A 40 4.92 4.65 -9.10
CA ILE A 40 3.77 4.04 -8.44
C ILE A 40 2.62 4.09 -9.44
N GLY A 41 2.00 2.94 -9.71
CA GLY A 41 0.83 2.83 -10.57
C GLY A 41 -0.32 2.14 -9.83
N TRP A 42 -1.55 2.48 -10.20
CA TRP A 42 -2.74 1.83 -9.68
C TRP A 42 -3.78 1.59 -10.77
N ALA A 43 -4.43 0.44 -10.70
CA ALA A 43 -5.52 0.07 -11.59
C ALA A 43 -6.65 -0.59 -10.79
N VAL A 44 -7.89 -0.37 -11.21
CA VAL A 44 -9.05 -1.07 -10.66
C VAL A 44 -9.07 -2.48 -11.22
N ASP A 45 -9.13 -3.49 -10.35
CA ASP A 45 -9.35 -4.87 -10.77
C ASP A 45 -10.85 -5.15 -10.93
N ALA A 46 -11.49 -4.42 -11.84
CA ALA A 46 -12.94 -4.53 -12.10
C ALA A 46 -13.24 -4.56 -13.60
N PRO A 47 -14.33 -5.25 -14.00
CA PRO A 47 -14.73 -5.35 -15.41
C PRO A 47 -15.18 -4.01 -16.01
N VAL A 48 -15.53 -3.03 -15.18
CA VAL A 48 -15.89 -1.67 -15.62
C VAL A 48 -14.75 -0.72 -15.26
N PRO A 49 -14.16 -0.01 -16.24
CA PRO A 49 -13.16 1.01 -15.97
C PRO A 49 -13.74 2.08 -15.05
N ARG A 50 -13.10 2.31 -13.91
CA ARG A 50 -13.43 3.41 -13.00
C ARG A 50 -12.19 4.30 -12.87
N THR A 51 -12.38 5.58 -13.14
CA THR A 51 -11.41 6.63 -12.84
C THR A 51 -11.73 7.23 -11.48
N PHE A 52 -10.69 7.49 -10.70
CA PHE A 52 -10.79 8.24 -9.46
C PHE A 52 -10.33 9.66 -9.71
N GLU A 53 -10.96 10.61 -9.04
CA GLU A 53 -10.55 12.00 -9.15
C GLU A 53 -9.27 12.25 -8.37
N SER A 54 -9.11 11.57 -7.23
CA SER A 54 -8.02 11.84 -6.30
C SER A 54 -7.55 10.58 -5.60
N VAL A 55 -6.24 10.48 -5.40
CA VAL A 55 -5.57 9.35 -4.77
C VAL A 55 -4.57 9.83 -3.74
N ARG A 56 -4.71 9.34 -2.50
CA ARG A 56 -3.72 9.52 -1.41
C ARG A 56 -2.77 8.34 -1.38
N ILE A 57 -1.49 8.64 -1.32
CA ILE A 57 -0.41 7.66 -1.34
C ILE A 57 0.27 7.64 0.03
N PHE A 58 0.48 6.44 0.56
CA PHE A 58 1.10 6.22 1.85
C PHE A 58 2.19 5.17 1.76
N LEU A 59 3.29 5.40 2.47
CA LEU A 59 4.31 4.40 2.75
C LEU A 59 3.94 3.63 4.02
N VAL A 60 4.09 2.31 3.99
CA VAL A 60 3.83 1.44 5.15
C VAL A 60 5.08 0.65 5.45
N ALA A 61 5.62 0.81 6.66
CA ALA A 61 6.75 0.00 7.13
C ALA A 61 6.28 -1.39 7.57
N GLN A 62 7.03 -2.42 7.20
CA GLN A 62 6.84 -3.78 7.72
C GLN A 62 7.40 -3.84 9.16
N ALA A 63 6.57 -3.44 10.12
CA ALA A 63 6.89 -3.47 11.55
C ALA A 63 5.75 -4.11 12.34
N SER A 64 5.99 -4.48 13.60
CA SER A 64 4.98 -5.03 14.51
C SER A 64 3.80 -4.08 14.75
N ARG A 65 4.00 -2.77 14.50
CA ARG A 65 2.96 -1.75 14.42
C ARG A 65 3.14 -0.98 13.12
N PRO A 66 2.47 -1.37 12.03
CA PRO A 66 2.60 -0.69 10.74
C PRO A 66 2.00 0.71 10.84
N ALA A 67 2.84 1.73 10.72
CA ALA A 67 2.42 3.12 10.58
C ALA A 67 2.35 3.48 9.09
N ARG A 68 1.31 4.22 8.70
CA ARG A 68 1.17 4.80 7.35
C ARG A 68 1.77 6.20 7.37
N THR A 69 2.81 6.43 6.57
CA THR A 69 3.38 7.76 6.35
C THR A 69 2.81 8.32 5.06
N TYR A 70 2.12 9.46 5.15
CA TYR A 70 1.57 10.12 3.96
C TYR A 70 2.70 10.64 3.05
N LEU A 71 2.63 10.30 1.77
CA LEU A 71 3.61 10.71 0.76
C LEU A 71 3.07 11.80 -0.17
N GLY A 72 1.76 11.82 -0.44
CA GLY A 72 1.18 12.83 -1.32
C GLY A 72 -0.23 12.51 -1.82
N LEU A 73 -0.77 13.48 -2.55
CA LEU A 73 -2.06 13.43 -3.24
C LEU A 73 -1.81 13.56 -4.74
N VAL A 74 -2.56 12.81 -5.52
CA VAL A 74 -2.49 12.83 -6.99
C VAL A 74 -3.90 12.91 -7.53
N ASP A 75 -4.15 13.91 -8.37
CA ASP A 75 -5.47 14.12 -8.96
C ASP A 75 -5.49 13.73 -10.45
N TRP A 76 -6.56 13.05 -10.87
CA TRP A 76 -6.86 12.69 -12.25
C TRP A 76 -5.76 11.89 -12.99
N GLN A 77 -4.92 11.17 -12.25
CA GLN A 77 -3.89 10.28 -12.79
C GLN A 77 -4.04 8.86 -12.23
N ASP A 78 -3.48 7.90 -12.96
CA ASP A 78 -3.37 6.49 -12.58
C ASP A 78 -1.96 6.09 -12.11
N ARG A 79 -1.05 7.07 -12.04
CA ARG A 79 0.35 6.89 -11.69
C ARG A 79 0.96 8.14 -11.08
N ALA A 80 2.05 7.94 -10.35
CA ALA A 80 2.87 9.00 -9.78
C ALA A 80 4.34 8.60 -9.68
N SER A 81 5.22 9.60 -9.67
CA SER A 81 6.61 9.42 -9.28
C SER A 81 6.85 10.13 -7.95
N ILE A 82 7.40 9.42 -6.97
CA ILE A 82 7.67 9.94 -5.64
C ILE A 82 9.15 9.72 -5.31
N GLN A 83 9.77 10.78 -4.79
CA GLN A 83 11.08 10.71 -4.16
C GLN A 83 10.87 10.36 -2.67
N LEU A 84 11.42 9.23 -2.23
CA LEU A 84 11.42 8.86 -0.82
C LEU A 84 12.33 9.80 -0.02
N PRO A 85 11.96 10.13 1.23
CA PRO A 85 12.80 10.94 2.11
C PRO A 85 14.17 10.29 2.31
N GLU A 86 15.25 11.07 2.27
CA GLU A 86 16.61 10.55 2.48
C GLU A 86 16.83 9.99 3.90
N SER A 87 16.06 10.48 4.87
CA SER A 87 16.06 10.03 6.26
C SER A 87 15.23 8.77 6.49
N LEU A 88 14.62 8.20 5.44
CA LEU A 88 13.87 6.96 5.56
C LEU A 88 14.83 5.83 5.98
N PRO A 89 14.54 5.13 7.10
CA PRO A 89 15.38 4.02 7.53
C PRO A 89 15.47 2.92 6.47
N ALA A 90 16.56 2.17 6.48
CA ALA A 90 16.63 0.94 5.71
C ALA A 90 15.60 -0.07 6.26
N GLY A 91 14.94 -0.80 5.37
CA GLY A 91 13.89 -1.72 5.77
C GLY A 91 12.96 -2.14 4.65
N ARG A 92 11.90 -2.86 5.02
CA ARG A 92 10.90 -3.38 4.10
C ARG A 92 9.62 -2.58 4.19
N TYR A 93 9.10 -2.18 3.04
CA TYR A 93 8.01 -1.23 2.89
C TYR A 93 7.00 -1.67 1.85
N ALA A 94 5.79 -1.13 1.91
CA ALA A 94 4.77 -1.23 0.87
C ALA A 94 4.13 0.14 0.64
N ILE A 95 3.46 0.32 -0.49
CA ILE A 95 2.64 1.49 -0.78
C ILE A 95 1.17 1.13 -0.57
N ASP A 96 0.48 1.92 0.26
CA ASP A 96 -0.97 1.93 0.36
C ASP A 96 -1.54 3.10 -0.45
N ILE A 97 -2.63 2.83 -1.17
CA ILE A 97 -3.37 3.82 -1.94
C ILE A 97 -4.81 3.86 -1.45
N ASP A 98 -5.28 5.07 -1.16
CA ASP A 98 -6.68 5.37 -0.88
C ASP A 98 -7.22 6.25 -2.02
N ALA A 99 -8.26 5.80 -2.73
CA ALA A 99 -8.79 6.46 -3.90
C ALA A 99 -10.23 6.96 -3.71
N TYR A 100 -10.52 8.12 -4.29
CA TYR A 100 -11.75 8.88 -4.09
C TYR A 100 -12.29 9.37 -5.45
N GLY A 101 -13.58 9.17 -5.66
CA GLY A 101 -14.36 9.77 -6.75
C GLY A 101 -14.99 11.10 -6.33
N SER A 102 -15.59 11.77 -7.31
CA SER A 102 -16.13 13.14 -7.18
C SER A 102 -17.10 13.34 -6.04
N ALA A 103 -17.98 12.37 -5.84
CA ALA A 103 -19.00 12.43 -4.81
C ALA A 103 -18.43 12.22 -3.40
N SER A 104 -17.22 11.66 -3.30
CA SER A 104 -16.71 11.10 -2.04
C SER A 104 -15.56 11.90 -1.40
N TRP A 105 -15.08 12.95 -2.08
CA TRP A 105 -14.11 13.87 -1.47
C TRP A 105 -14.75 14.67 -0.33
N GLY A 106 -16.02 15.08 -0.48
CA GLY A 106 -16.74 15.92 0.49
C GLY A 106 -17.28 15.18 1.71
N ASP A 107 -17.62 13.89 1.58
CA ASP A 107 -18.07 13.04 2.69
C ASP A 107 -16.94 12.19 3.30
N GLY A 108 -15.77 12.19 2.66
CA GLY A 108 -14.57 11.45 3.09
C GLY A 108 -14.67 9.95 2.87
N ARG A 109 -15.68 9.46 2.13
CA ARG A 109 -15.89 8.04 1.88
C ARG A 109 -14.79 7.51 0.97
N LEU A 110 -14.20 6.38 1.36
CA LEU A 110 -13.23 5.71 0.51
C LEU A 110 -13.96 4.92 -0.58
N ASP A 111 -13.61 5.16 -1.85
CA ASP A 111 -14.19 4.41 -2.97
C ASP A 111 -13.42 3.14 -3.28
N ALA A 112 -12.10 3.19 -3.17
CA ALA A 112 -11.23 2.06 -3.45
C ALA A 112 -9.92 2.14 -2.66
N ARG A 113 -9.35 0.98 -2.37
CA ARG A 113 -8.08 0.85 -1.66
C ARG A 113 -7.22 -0.23 -2.29
N GLY A 114 -5.91 -0.03 -2.27
CA GLY A 114 -4.97 -1.09 -2.64
C GLY A 114 -3.65 -0.99 -1.90
N ARG A 115 -2.93 -2.12 -1.90
CA ARG A 115 -1.59 -2.23 -1.34
C ARG A 115 -0.67 -2.91 -2.36
N SER A 116 0.54 -2.39 -2.50
CA SER A 116 1.58 -3.01 -3.32
C SER A 116 2.16 -4.26 -2.65
N GLY A 117 2.92 -5.05 -3.42
CA GLY A 117 3.86 -5.99 -2.80
C GLY A 117 4.90 -5.27 -1.93
N TRP A 118 5.51 -6.02 -1.00
CA TRP A 118 6.59 -5.51 -0.16
C TRP A 118 7.91 -5.36 -0.93
N PHE A 119 8.63 -4.27 -0.71
CA PHE A 119 9.93 -3.96 -1.31
C PHE A 119 10.94 -3.48 -0.27
N THR A 120 12.24 -3.52 -0.60
CA THR A 120 13.33 -3.14 0.32
C THR A 120 13.95 -1.81 -0.09
N VAL A 121 14.18 -0.95 0.91
CA VAL A 121 14.94 0.31 0.79
C VAL A 121 16.24 0.17 1.58
N GLY A 122 17.36 0.59 1.00
CA GLY A 122 18.66 0.72 1.68
C GLY A 122 19.43 -0.58 1.90
N GLU A 123 19.68 -1.36 0.83
CA GLU A 123 20.73 -2.39 0.86
C GLU A 123 22.13 -1.79 1.08
#